data_AF-A0A928EWG4-F1
#
_entry.id   AF-A0A928EWG4-F1
#
_cell.length_a   1.000
_cell.length_b   1.000
_cell.length_c   1.000
_cell.angle_alpha   90.00
_cell.angle_beta   90.00
_cell.angle_gamma   90.00
#
_symmetry.space_group_name_H-M   'P 1'
#
loop_
_entity.id
_entity.type
_entity.pdbx_description
1 polymer ?
#
loop_
_entity_poly.entity_id
_entity_poly.type
_entity_poly.pdbx_seq_one_letter_code
_entity_poly.pdbx_strand_id
1 'polypeptide(L)'
;MEQELISKKELLELYKISYGALYRWKRKGLIPEDWFIKKSTVTGQETFFPHQLICERMELIQKQKDETSLEELSKQFSSESQKNATIVLDTAFGFKTFYLSDIKSIVIDDGEGTQRDITNEILGGKQ
;
A
#
# COMPACT_ATOMS: atom_id res chain seq x y z
N MET A 1 10.63 14.39 -6.53
CA MET A 1 10.98 13.38 -7.56
C MET A 1 9.70 13.09 -8.33
N GLU A 2 9.73 13.12 -9.66
CA GLU A 2 8.57 12.74 -10.48
C GLU A 2 8.27 11.27 -10.20
N GLN A 3 7.07 10.98 -9.71
CA GLN A 3 6.65 9.59 -9.54
C GLN A 3 6.54 8.97 -10.93
N GLU A 4 7.34 7.92 -11.18
CA GLU A 4 7.23 7.13 -12.39
C GLU A 4 5.81 6.56 -12.50
N LEU A 5 5.21 6.69 -13.68
CA LEU A 5 3.84 6.25 -13.92
C LEU A 5 3.83 5.14 -14.96
N ILE A 6 2.97 4.16 -14.75
CA ILE A 6 2.67 3.11 -15.73
C ILE A 6 1.26 3.29 -16.25
N SER A 7 1.05 3.13 -17.56
CA SER A 7 -0.30 3.17 -18.12
C SER A 7 -1.10 1.93 -17.71
N LYS A 8 -2.42 2.06 -17.68
CA LYS A 8 -3.32 0.92 -17.48
C LYS A 8 -3.04 -0.20 -18.47
N LYS A 9 -2.77 0.15 -19.72
CA LYS A 9 -2.53 -0.85 -20.77
C LYS A 9 -1.26 -1.67 -20.45
N GLU A 10 -0.17 -0.99 -20.13
CA GLU A 10 1.10 -1.64 -19.76
C GLU A 10 0.95 -2.49 -18.49
N LEU A 11 0.25 -2.00 -17.47
CA LEU A 11 0.01 -2.73 -16.23
C LEU A 11 -0.73 -4.06 -16.48
N LEU A 12 -1.81 -4.02 -17.27
CA LEU A 12 -2.59 -5.22 -17.61
C LEU A 12 -1.74 -6.23 -18.39
N GLU A 13 -0.89 -5.75 -19.29
CA GLU A 13 -0.01 -6.57 -20.12
C GLU A 13 1.16 -7.18 -19.33
N LEU A 14 1.76 -6.41 -18.42
CA LEU A 14 2.88 -6.81 -17.56
C LEU A 14 2.47 -7.93 -16.61
N TYR A 15 1.34 -7.77 -15.91
CA TYR A 15 0.86 -8.73 -14.93
C TYR A 15 -0.09 -9.80 -15.50
N LYS A 16 -0.36 -9.77 -16.80
CA LYS A 16 -1.26 -10.70 -17.52
C LYS A 16 -2.64 -10.81 -16.86
N ILE A 17 -3.18 -9.68 -16.42
CA ILE A 17 -4.50 -9.59 -15.80
C ILE A 17 -5.52 -8.99 -16.76
N SER A 18 -6.78 -9.37 -16.62
CA SER A 18 -7.86 -8.75 -17.39
C SER A 18 -8.25 -7.40 -16.81
N TYR A 19 -8.82 -6.53 -17.65
CA TYR A 19 -9.44 -5.28 -17.21
C TYR A 19 -10.49 -5.51 -16.10
N GLY A 20 -11.29 -6.56 -16.24
CA GLY A 20 -12.30 -6.94 -15.24
C GLY A 20 -11.70 -7.31 -13.88
N ALA A 21 -10.54 -7.97 -13.85
CA ALA A 21 -9.84 -8.30 -12.61
C ALA A 21 -9.37 -7.03 -11.89
N LEU A 22 -8.69 -6.12 -12.60
CA LEU A 22 -8.22 -4.84 -12.05
C LEU A 22 -9.38 -4.04 -11.42
N TYR A 23 -10.52 -3.95 -12.11
CA TYR A 23 -11.69 -3.23 -11.60
C TYR A 23 -12.44 -3.97 -10.50
N ARG A 24 -12.42 -5.30 -10.49
CA ARG A 24 -12.94 -6.08 -9.35
C ARG A 24 -12.10 -5.81 -8.10
N TRP A 25 -10.78 -5.75 -8.22
CA TRP A 25 -9.87 -5.42 -7.12
C TRP A 25 -10.04 -4.00 -6.61
N LYS A 26 -10.24 -3.04 -7.52
CA LYS A 26 -10.65 -1.67 -7.15
C LYS A 26 -11.91 -1.67 -6.28
N ARG A 27 -12.98 -2.35 -6.72
CA ARG A 27 -14.24 -2.42 -5.97
C ARG A 27 -14.14 -3.17 -4.64
N LYS A 28 -13.22 -4.12 -4.52
CA LYS A 28 -12.90 -4.81 -3.26
C LYS A 28 -11.96 -4.00 -2.35
N GLY A 29 -11.56 -2.79 -2.73
CA GLY A 29 -10.63 -1.95 -1.96
C GLY A 29 -9.19 -2.45 -1.97
N LEU A 30 -8.84 -3.43 -2.81
CA LEU A 30 -7.48 -3.96 -2.89
C LEU A 30 -6.50 -2.99 -3.58
N ILE A 31 -7.03 -2.06 -4.37
CA ILE A 31 -6.27 -0.99 -5.03
C ILE A 31 -6.99 0.32 -4.72
N PRO A 32 -6.32 1.30 -4.08
CA PRO A 32 -6.90 2.61 -3.78
C PRO A 32 -7.42 3.31 -5.04
N GLU A 33 -8.55 4.00 -4.96
CA GLU A 33 -9.14 4.69 -6.11
C GLU A 33 -8.26 5.85 -6.60
N ASP A 34 -7.59 6.50 -5.65
CA ASP A 34 -6.68 7.62 -5.79
C ASP A 34 -5.40 7.26 -6.57
N TRP A 35 -5.10 5.96 -6.73
CA TRP A 35 -4.05 5.50 -7.64
C TRP A 35 -4.47 5.52 -9.11
N PHE A 36 -5.76 5.65 -9.44
CA PHE A 36 -6.27 5.71 -10.80
C PHE A 36 -6.20 7.14 -11.35
N ILE A 37 -5.01 7.56 -11.76
CA ILE A 37 -4.73 8.92 -12.24
C ILE A 37 -5.18 9.05 -13.69
N LYS A 38 -6.27 9.76 -13.96
CA LYS A 38 -6.71 10.04 -15.33
C LYS A 38 -5.93 11.23 -15.90
N LYS A 39 -5.31 11.02 -17.07
CA LYS A 39 -4.62 12.08 -17.83
C LYS A 39 -5.20 12.17 -19.24
N SER A 40 -5.31 13.39 -19.77
CA SER A 40 -5.61 13.62 -21.18
C SER A 40 -4.36 13.33 -22.01
N THR A 41 -4.48 12.45 -22.99
CA THR A 41 -3.45 12.11 -23.97
C THR A 41 -3.89 12.56 -25.36
N VAL A 42 -2.96 12.58 -26.32
CA VAL A 42 -3.24 13.00 -27.71
C VAL A 42 -4.37 12.17 -28.35
N THR A 43 -4.52 10.92 -27.92
CA THR A 43 -5.52 9.97 -28.44
C THR A 43 -6.77 9.83 -27.57
N GLY A 44 -6.88 10.58 -26.47
CA GLY A 44 -8.07 10.56 -25.62
C GLY A 44 -7.77 10.76 -24.13
N GLN A 45 -8.43 9.99 -23.27
CA GLN A 45 -8.15 9.95 -21.84
C GLN A 45 -7.59 8.59 -21.46
N GLU A 46 -6.44 8.60 -20.79
CA GLU A 46 -5.77 7.39 -20.33
C GLU A 46 -5.66 7.39 -18.81
N THR A 47 -5.58 6.20 -18.23
CA THR A 47 -5.40 6.02 -16.79
C THR A 47 -4.00 5.54 -16.53
N PHE A 48 -3.33 6.21 -15.61
CA PHE A 48 -1.99 5.91 -15.15
C PHE A 48 -2.01 5.56 -13.67
N PHE A 49 -0.98 4.84 -13.23
CA PHE A 49 -0.80 4.40 -11.86
C PHE A 49 0.61 4.72 -11.40
N PRO A 50 0.84 5.03 -10.11
CA PRO A 50 2.20 5.11 -9.55
C PRO A 50 2.90 3.77 -9.73
N HIS A 51 3.92 3.73 -10.60
CA HIS A 51 4.50 2.50 -11.15
C HIS A 51 4.93 1.54 -10.05
N GLN A 52 5.76 1.99 -9.12
CA GLN A 52 6.26 1.14 -8.04
C GLN A 52 5.14 0.62 -7.13
N LEU A 53 4.23 1.49 -6.68
CA LEU A 53 3.16 1.12 -5.74
C LEU A 53 2.19 0.11 -6.33
N ILE A 54 1.77 0.33 -7.59
CA ILE A 54 0.83 -0.59 -8.24
C ILE A 54 1.49 -1.93 -8.52
N CYS A 55 2.77 -1.95 -8.93
CA CYS A 55 3.51 -3.16 -9.23
C CYS A 55 3.66 -4.04 -7.98
N GLU A 56 4.11 -3.48 -6.86
CA GLU A 56 4.18 -4.18 -5.57
C GLU A 56 2.81 -4.73 -5.15
N ARG A 57 1.74 -3.96 -5.36
CA ARG A 57 0.37 -4.39 -5.05
C ARG A 57 -0.08 -5.55 -5.95
N MET A 58 0.25 -5.54 -7.23
CA MET A 58 -0.12 -6.62 -8.16
C MET A 58 0.55 -7.93 -7.79
N GLU A 59 1.82 -7.88 -7.38
CA GLU A 59 2.55 -9.05 -6.90
C GLU A 59 1.91 -9.64 -5.63
N LEU A 60 1.51 -8.79 -4.68
CA LEU A 60 0.83 -9.22 -3.46
C LEU A 60 -0.50 -9.93 -3.77
N ILE A 61 -1.33 -9.32 -4.62
CA ILE A 61 -2.63 -9.87 -5.00
C ILE A 61 -2.46 -11.20 -5.76
N GLN A 62 -1.47 -11.31 -6.65
CA GLN A 62 -1.23 -12.55 -7.39
C GLN A 62 -0.62 -13.68 -6.56
N LYS A 63 0.07 -13.36 -5.46
CA LYS A 63 0.56 -14.37 -4.52
C LYS A 63 -0.56 -14.98 -3.67
N GLN A 64 -1.69 -14.30 -3.51
CA GLN A 64 -2.78 -14.68 -2.61
C GLN A 64 -4.06 -15.14 -3.37
N LYS A 65 -3.89 -15.93 -4.44
CA LYS A 65 -4.93 -16.26 -5.43
C LYS A 65 -6.18 -17.04 -4.95
N ASP A 66 -6.28 -17.40 -3.68
CA ASP A 66 -7.49 -18.04 -3.15
C ASP A 66 -8.56 -16.98 -2.83
N GLU A 67 -9.81 -17.19 -3.28
CA GLU A 67 -10.90 -16.21 -3.11
C GLU A 67 -11.14 -15.83 -1.63
N THR A 68 -10.97 -16.79 -0.71
CA THR A 68 -11.00 -16.57 0.74
C THR A 68 -9.88 -15.62 1.20
N SER A 69 -8.67 -15.80 0.67
CA SER A 69 -7.50 -14.98 0.99
C SER A 69 -7.61 -13.55 0.44
N LEU A 70 -8.22 -13.38 -0.75
CA LEU A 70 -8.52 -12.05 -1.30
C LEU A 70 -9.61 -11.30 -0.51
N GLU A 71 -10.57 -12.01 0.09
CA GLU A 71 -11.57 -11.41 0.98
C GLU A 71 -10.99 -11.07 2.35
N GLU A 72 -10.07 -11.87 2.87
CA GLU A 72 -9.30 -11.56 4.08
C GLU A 72 -8.39 -10.35 3.87
N LEU A 73 -7.67 -10.26 2.74
CA LEU A 73 -6.94 -9.06 2.34
C LEU A 73 -7.87 -7.86 2.22
N SER A 74 -9.01 -8.03 1.54
CA SER A 74 -10.00 -6.96 1.42
C SER A 74 -10.50 -6.51 2.78
N LYS A 75 -10.67 -7.40 3.76
CA LYS A 75 -11.02 -7.03 5.14
C LYS A 75 -9.87 -6.35 5.88
N GLN A 76 -8.62 -6.77 5.68
CA GLN A 76 -7.45 -6.09 6.23
C GLN A 76 -7.33 -4.65 5.69
N PHE A 77 -7.46 -4.46 4.38
CA PHE A 77 -7.46 -3.14 3.73
C PHE A 77 -8.76 -2.34 4.00
N SER A 78 -9.94 -2.97 4.08
CA SER A 78 -11.22 -2.25 4.30
C SER A 78 -11.48 -1.90 5.77
N SER A 79 -10.72 -2.48 6.71
CA SER A 79 -10.77 -2.07 8.13
C SER A 79 -10.22 -0.66 8.38
N GLU A 80 -9.72 0.01 7.34
CA GLU A 80 -9.21 1.40 7.34
C GLU A 80 -10.30 2.48 7.46
N SER A 81 -11.57 2.13 7.70
CA SER A 81 -12.63 3.10 8.06
C SER A 81 -12.81 3.32 9.56
N GLN A 82 -12.07 2.62 10.42
CA GLN A 82 -11.88 3.05 11.81
C GLN A 82 -10.51 3.73 11.91
N LYS A 83 -10.41 4.81 12.68
CA LYS A 83 -9.20 5.62 12.86
C LYS A 83 -8.06 4.75 13.42
N ASN A 84 -7.39 4.01 12.55
CA ASN A 84 -6.27 3.16 12.91
C ASN A 84 -5.08 4.09 13.10
N ALA A 85 -4.62 4.15 14.34
CA ALA A 85 -3.45 4.94 14.67
C ALA A 85 -2.27 4.48 13.80
N THR A 86 -1.50 5.44 13.29
CA THR A 86 -0.29 5.20 12.51
C THR A 86 0.91 5.82 13.21
N ILE A 87 2.07 5.22 13.01
CA ILE A 87 3.36 5.85 13.28
C ILE A 87 3.87 6.42 11.97
N VAL A 88 4.18 7.71 11.99
CA VAL A 88 4.81 8.42 10.87
C VAL A 88 6.23 8.76 11.28
N LEU A 89 7.21 8.22 10.55
CA LEU A 89 8.62 8.55 10.69
C LEU A 89 8.99 9.56 9.63
N ASP A 90 9.38 10.76 10.04
CA ASP A 90 9.99 11.74 9.16
C ASP A 90 11.51 11.49 9.12
N THR A 91 12.03 11.24 7.93
CA THR A 91 13.44 10.93 7.72
C THR A 91 14.02 11.85 6.66
N ALA A 92 15.35 11.93 6.58
CA ALA A 92 16.02 12.69 5.50
C ALA A 92 15.64 12.23 4.08
N PHE A 93 15.03 11.04 3.94
CA PHE A 93 14.58 10.47 2.68
C PHE A 93 13.06 10.57 2.48
N GLY A 94 12.35 11.26 3.38
CA GLY A 94 10.91 11.44 3.36
C GLY A 94 10.18 10.67 4.46
N PHE A 95 8.85 10.70 4.38
CA PHE A 95 7.96 10.09 5.37
C PHE A 95 7.80 8.59 5.16
N LYS A 96 7.82 7.83 6.26
CA LYS A 96 7.45 6.43 6.29
C LYS A 96 6.32 6.22 7.29
N THR A 97 5.20 5.70 6.82
CA THR A 97 4.00 5.48 7.63
C THR A 97 3.79 4.00 7.86
N PHE A 98 3.52 3.62 9.10
CA PHE A 98 3.21 2.26 9.52
C PHE A 98 1.92 2.26 10.33
N TYR A 99 1.04 1.29 10.09
CA TYR A 99 -0.12 1.11 10.94
C TYR A 99 0.29 0.48 12.27
N LEU A 100 -0.29 0.95 13.38
CA LEU A 100 -0.03 0.37 14.70
C LEU A 100 -0.37 -1.14 14.75
N SER A 101 -1.34 -1.60 13.96
CA SER A 101 -1.70 -3.02 13.84
C SER A 101 -0.57 -3.90 13.29
N ASP A 102 0.33 -3.31 12.50
CA ASP A 102 1.34 -4.04 11.75
C ASP A 102 2.69 -4.05 12.48
N ILE A 103 2.79 -3.29 13.57
CA ILE A 103 4.01 -3.10 14.35
C ILE A 103 4.06 -4.12 15.49
N LYS A 104 5.09 -4.98 15.46
CA LYS A 104 5.35 -5.96 16.54
C LYS A 104 6.21 -5.38 17.66
N SER A 105 7.19 -4.57 17.31
CA SER A 105 8.08 -3.89 18.27
C SER A 105 8.70 -2.65 17.63
N ILE A 106 9.12 -1.71 18.48
CA ILE A 106 9.82 -0.48 18.11
C ILE A 106 11.08 -0.40 18.96
N VAL A 107 12.24 -0.52 18.31
CA VAL A 107 13.55 -0.55 18.98
C VAL A 107 14.40 0.58 18.42
N ILE A 108 15.00 1.36 19.30
CA ILE A 108 16.06 2.32 18.96
C ILE A 108 17.39 1.62 19.19
N ASP A 109 18.21 1.55 18.16
CA ASP A 109 19.60 1.13 18.23
C ASP A 109 20.48 2.40 18.15
N ASP A 110 21.38 2.58 19.11
CA ASP A 110 22.28 3.73 19.17
C ASP A 110 23.48 3.62 18.23
N GLY A 111 23.65 2.48 17.54
CA GLY A 111 24.78 2.19 16.67
C GLY A 111 26.06 1.77 17.40
N GLU A 112 26.07 1.83 18.74
CA GLU A 112 27.16 1.36 19.60
C GLU A 112 26.88 -0.04 20.17
N GLY A 113 25.77 -0.65 19.75
CA GLY A 113 25.32 -1.98 20.15
C GLY A 113 24.34 -1.97 21.32
N THR A 114 23.92 -0.80 21.80
CA THR A 114 22.85 -0.69 22.78
C THR A 114 21.52 -0.56 22.08
N GLN A 115 20.62 -1.50 22.37
CA GLN A 115 19.25 -1.46 21.89
C GLN A 115 18.30 -1.11 23.03
N ARG A 116 17.39 -0.17 22.76
CA ARG A 116 16.31 0.21 23.67
C ARG A 116 14.96 -0.07 23.01
N ASP A 117 14.19 -0.97 23.59
CA ASP A 117 12.80 -1.22 23.21
C ASP A 117 11.89 -0.12 23.80
N ILE A 118 11.20 0.60 22.93
CA ILE A 118 10.25 1.67 23.28
C ILE A 118 8.80 1.32 22.90
N THR A 119 8.53 0.05 22.59
CA THR A 119 7.22 -0.41 22.13
C THR A 119 6.10 -0.01 23.10
N ASN A 120 6.30 -0.21 24.40
CA ASN A 120 5.30 0.12 25.42
C ASN A 120 5.15 1.63 25.65
N GLU A 121 6.20 2.41 25.44
CA GLU A 121 6.16 3.87 25.57
C GLU A 121 5.29 4.50 24.47
N ILE A 122 5.34 3.93 23.27
CA ILE A 122 4.62 4.43 22.10
C ILE A 122 3.23 3.81 21.95
N LEU A 123 3.08 2.50 22.22
CA LEU A 123 1.83 1.77 22.03
C LEU A 123 0.97 1.67 23.30
N GLY A 124 1.57 1.85 24.48
CA GLY A 124 0.93 1.67 25.79
C GLY A 124 0.25 2.90 26.39
N GLY A 125 0.33 4.08 25.74
CA GLY A 125 -0.26 5.34 26.22
C GLY A 125 -1.79 5.43 26.18
N LYS A 126 -2.50 4.33 25.92
CA LYS A 126 -3.95 4.22 26.06
C LYS A 126 -4.28 3.55 27.41
N GLN A 127 -4.29 4.35 28.47
CA GLN A 127 -5.20 4.11 29.61
C GLN A 127 -6.25 5.21 29.62
#